data_AF-A0A0C2CN92-F1
#
_entry.id   AF-A0A0C2CN92-F1
#
_cell.length_a   1.000
_cell.length_b   1.000
_cell.length_c   1.000
_cell.angle_alpha   90.00
_cell.angle_beta   90.00
_cell.angle_gamma   90.00
#
_symmetry.space_group_name_H-M   'P 1'
#
loop_
_entity.id
_entity.type
_entity.pdbx_description
1 polymer ?
#
loop_
_entity_poly.entity_id
_entity_poly.type
_entity_poly.pdbx_seq_one_letter_code
_entity_poly.pdbx_strand_id
1 'polypeptide(L)'
;MKQLIQTSHSNDNHLPNNRALPDEALDLCQRIWNRRLPQSEEFSEAFGIKLTRKDLSTLSGLDWLNDEVINFYLQLVCQRSTEAKDLPKAYAFNTFFYANISTKGYASVKRWTRKVDIFAHDVLLVPVHLSVHWCMAVS
;
A
#
# COMPACT_ATOMS: atom_id res chain seq x y z
N MET A 1 9.96 -41.43 28.03
CA MET A 1 8.80 -41.71 27.16
C MET A 1 7.80 -40.57 27.35
N LYS A 2 7.72 -39.65 26.35
CA LYS A 2 6.68 -38.62 26.06
C LYS A 2 6.33 -37.57 27.16
N GLN A 3 6.65 -36.27 27.01
CA GLN A 3 5.87 -35.18 26.36
C GLN A 3 4.40 -35.12 26.86
N LEU A 4 3.81 -33.98 27.28
CA LEU A 4 3.76 -32.68 26.61
C LEU A 4 3.37 -31.52 27.54
N ILE A 5 3.89 -30.35 27.20
CA ILE A 5 3.60 -29.00 27.69
C ILE A 5 2.23 -28.52 27.17
N GLN A 6 1.43 -27.88 28.03
CA GLN A 6 0.43 -26.88 27.61
C GLN A 6 0.50 -25.70 28.59
N THR A 7 1.43 -24.78 28.32
CA THR A 7 1.35 -23.41 28.84
C THR A 7 0.47 -22.59 27.91
N SER A 8 -0.63 -22.12 28.49
CA SER A 8 -1.59 -21.17 27.95
C SER A 8 -0.91 -19.96 27.30
N HIS A 9 -0.82 -19.97 25.97
CA HIS A 9 -0.63 -18.76 25.19
C HIS A 9 -2.02 -18.31 24.73
N SER A 10 -2.50 -17.24 25.35
CA SER A 10 -3.68 -16.50 24.93
C SER A 10 -3.50 -16.11 23.48
N ASN A 11 -4.27 -16.75 22.60
CA ASN A 11 -4.28 -16.51 21.18
C ASN A 11 -5.29 -15.40 20.88
N ASP A 12 -4.98 -14.17 21.29
CA ASP A 12 -5.79 -12.99 20.97
C ASP A 12 -5.35 -12.41 19.62
N ASN A 13 -5.48 -13.20 18.55
CA ASN A 13 -5.52 -12.71 17.17
C ASN A 13 -6.96 -12.77 16.68
N HIS A 14 -7.85 -12.10 17.39
CA HIS A 14 -9.18 -11.79 16.86
C HIS A 14 -9.03 -10.62 15.90
N LEU A 15 -8.92 -10.90 14.60
CA LEU A 15 -9.13 -9.88 13.57
C LEU A 15 -10.42 -9.12 13.94
N PRO A 16 -10.41 -7.78 14.02
CA PRO A 16 -11.59 -7.05 14.42
C PRO A 16 -12.73 -7.43 13.48
N ASN A 17 -13.85 -7.79 14.11
CA ASN A 17 -15.08 -8.29 13.52
C ASN A 17 -15.37 -7.76 12.12
N ASN A 18 -15.98 -8.62 11.29
CA ASN A 18 -16.70 -8.33 10.05
C ASN A 18 -17.79 -7.25 10.27
N ARG A 19 -17.38 -6.01 10.54
CA ARG A 19 -18.25 -4.87 10.78
C ARG A 19 -18.69 -4.39 9.41
N ALA A 20 -20.00 -4.31 9.21
CA ALA A 20 -20.57 -3.70 8.02
C ALA A 20 -19.96 -2.29 7.82
N LEU A 21 -19.59 -1.98 6.58
CA LEU A 21 -19.14 -0.65 6.23
C LEU A 21 -20.25 0.36 6.57
N PRO A 22 -19.92 1.54 7.12
CA PRO A 22 -20.91 2.61 7.32
C PRO A 22 -21.59 2.99 6.00
N ASP A 23 -22.85 3.40 6.05
CA ASP A 23 -23.62 3.79 4.85
C ASP A 23 -22.91 4.89 4.04
N GLU A 24 -22.28 5.85 4.71
CA GLU A 24 -21.48 6.89 4.06
C GLU A 24 -20.33 6.33 3.22
N ALA A 25 -19.66 5.27 3.71
CA ALA A 25 -18.58 4.62 2.96
C ALA A 25 -19.13 3.86 1.76
N LEU A 26 -20.31 3.22 1.91
CA LEU A 26 -20.99 2.55 0.81
C LEU A 26 -21.43 3.55 -0.28
N ASP A 27 -22.01 4.68 0.12
CA ASP A 27 -22.41 5.76 -0.79
C ASP A 27 -21.20 6.35 -1.53
N LEU A 28 -20.08 6.53 -0.82
CA LEU A 28 -18.84 6.98 -1.42
C LEU A 28 -18.32 5.98 -2.46
N CYS A 29 -18.30 4.68 -2.13
CA CYS A 29 -17.92 3.62 -3.07
C CYS A 29 -18.84 3.60 -4.30
N GLN A 30 -20.15 3.70 -4.11
CA GLN A 30 -21.13 3.76 -5.21
C GLN A 30 -20.91 5.00 -6.09
N ARG A 31 -20.65 6.16 -5.49
CA ARG A 31 -20.27 7.37 -6.22
C ARG A 31 -19.02 7.09 -7.03
N ILE A 32 -17.92 6.64 -6.42
CA ILE A 32 -16.62 6.38 -7.07
C ILE A 32 -16.77 5.45 -8.27
N TRP A 33 -17.48 4.33 -8.11
CA TRP A 33 -17.62 3.31 -9.14
C TRP A 33 -18.61 3.67 -10.26
N ASN A 34 -19.30 4.80 -10.16
CA ASN A 34 -20.11 5.31 -11.26
C ASN A 34 -19.23 5.88 -12.39
N ARG A 35 -18.91 5.03 -13.38
CA ARG A 35 -18.07 5.37 -14.52
C ARG A 35 -18.67 6.41 -15.49
N ARG A 36 -19.96 6.75 -15.34
CA ARG A 36 -20.61 7.79 -16.15
C ARG A 36 -20.26 9.21 -15.67
N LEU A 37 -19.77 9.34 -14.45
CA LEU A 37 -19.34 10.62 -13.87
C LEU A 37 -17.92 10.99 -14.33
N PRO A 38 -17.52 12.26 -14.17
CA PRO A 38 -16.20 12.74 -14.60
C PRO A 38 -15.06 11.94 -13.98
N GLN A 39 -14.18 11.39 -14.82
CA GLN A 39 -13.08 10.53 -14.39
C GLN A 39 -11.94 11.29 -13.71
N SER A 40 -11.85 12.61 -13.93
CA SER A 40 -10.86 13.50 -13.33
C SER A 40 -11.29 14.09 -11.99
N GLU A 41 -12.47 13.72 -11.47
CA GLU A 41 -12.93 14.18 -10.16
C GLU A 41 -11.98 13.66 -9.08
N GLU A 42 -11.44 14.57 -8.28
CA GLU A 42 -10.50 14.28 -7.20
C GLU A 42 -11.26 13.86 -5.95
N PHE A 43 -10.81 12.78 -5.30
CA PHE A 43 -11.40 12.24 -4.07
C PHE A 43 -10.48 12.34 -2.86
N SER A 44 -9.17 12.35 -3.09
CA SER A 44 -8.17 12.47 -2.03
C SER A 44 -6.87 13.04 -2.59
N GLU A 45 -6.17 13.82 -1.78
CA GLU A 45 -4.82 14.30 -2.05
C GLU A 45 -3.98 14.18 -0.78
N ALA A 46 -2.90 13.41 -0.85
CA ALA A 46 -1.93 13.24 0.24
C ALA A 46 -0.59 12.75 -0.32
N PHE A 47 0.51 12.98 0.41
CA PHE A 47 1.85 12.54 0.01
C PHE A 47 2.33 13.08 -1.36
N GLY A 48 1.70 14.16 -1.86
CA GLY A 48 1.92 14.68 -3.21
C GLY A 48 1.27 13.83 -4.32
N ILE A 49 0.38 12.91 -3.97
CA ILE A 49 -0.40 12.06 -4.86
C ILE A 49 -1.87 12.50 -4.82
N LYS A 50 -2.46 12.64 -6.00
CA LYS A 50 -3.89 12.94 -6.18
C LYS A 50 -4.60 11.69 -6.68
N LEU A 51 -5.61 11.25 -5.94
CA LEU A 51 -6.47 10.14 -6.35
C LEU A 51 -7.73 10.67 -6.99
N THR A 52 -7.92 10.31 -8.25
CA THR A 52 -9.12 10.63 -9.02
C THR A 52 -10.08 9.45 -9.06
N ARG A 53 -11.29 9.69 -9.57
CA ARG A 53 -12.25 8.63 -9.91
C ARG A 53 -11.61 7.54 -10.74
N LYS A 54 -10.82 7.91 -11.75
CA LYS A 54 -10.16 6.96 -12.65
C LYS A 54 -9.28 5.99 -11.86
N ASP A 55 -8.51 6.50 -10.91
CA ASP A 55 -7.59 5.71 -10.10
C ASP A 55 -8.37 4.81 -9.15
N LEU A 56 -9.29 5.39 -8.37
CA LEU A 56 -10.09 4.63 -7.40
C LEU A 56 -11.05 3.63 -8.05
N SER A 57 -11.46 3.85 -9.30
CA SER A 57 -12.29 2.89 -10.04
C SER A 57 -11.56 1.56 -10.28
N THR A 58 -10.22 1.55 -10.26
CA THR A 58 -9.43 0.31 -10.40
C THR A 58 -9.58 -0.64 -9.21
N LEU A 59 -10.10 -0.15 -8.07
CA LEU A 59 -10.43 -0.98 -6.90
C LEU A 59 -11.75 -1.76 -7.07
N SER A 60 -12.51 -1.49 -8.15
CA SER A 60 -13.82 -2.11 -8.37
C SER A 60 -13.70 -3.49 -9.04
N GLY A 61 -14.32 -4.50 -8.44
CA GLY A 61 -14.54 -5.79 -9.09
C GLY A 61 -13.24 -6.55 -9.40
N LEU A 62 -12.96 -6.77 -10.69
CA LEU A 62 -11.81 -7.53 -11.19
C LEU A 62 -10.84 -6.65 -12.02
N ASP A 63 -10.89 -5.33 -11.82
CA ASP A 63 -9.98 -4.42 -12.49
C ASP A 63 -8.55 -4.54 -11.96
N TRP A 64 -7.60 -4.15 -12.82
CA TRP A 64 -6.18 -4.08 -12.45
C TRP A 64 -5.89 -2.75 -11.74
N LEU A 65 -5.30 -2.84 -10.55
CA LEU A 65 -4.82 -1.67 -9.81
C LEU A 65 -3.78 -0.93 -10.62
N ASN A 66 -3.89 0.40 -10.63
CA ASN A 66 -2.87 1.26 -11.19
C ASN A 66 -1.81 1.64 -10.16
N ASP A 67 -0.77 2.29 -10.66
CA ASP A 67 0.37 2.77 -9.90
C ASP A 67 -0.01 3.82 -8.85
N GLU A 68 -0.94 4.73 -9.15
CA GLU A 68 -1.38 5.75 -8.19
C GLU A 68 -2.02 5.14 -6.95
N VAL A 69 -2.91 4.15 -7.12
CA VAL A 69 -3.55 3.45 -5.98
C VAL A 69 -2.52 2.71 -5.13
N ILE A 70 -1.57 2.00 -5.77
CA ILE A 70 -0.53 1.25 -5.05
C ILE A 70 0.41 2.21 -4.31
N ASN A 71 0.89 3.26 -4.98
CA ASN A 71 1.77 4.25 -4.36
C ASN A 71 1.09 4.92 -3.17
N PHE A 72 -0.17 5.34 -3.32
CA PHE A 72 -0.93 5.97 -2.24
C PHE A 72 -1.11 5.04 -1.05
N TYR A 73 -1.51 3.78 -1.30
CA TYR A 73 -1.71 2.80 -0.22
C TYR A 73 -0.40 2.50 0.53
N LEU A 74 0.72 2.36 -0.17
CA LEU A 74 2.01 2.16 0.48
C LEU A 74 2.44 3.35 1.34
N GLN A 75 2.11 4.59 0.93
CA GLN A 75 2.33 5.75 1.79
C GLN A 75 1.44 5.75 3.05
N LEU A 76 0.18 5.28 2.95
CA LEU A 76 -0.67 5.06 4.13
C LEU A 76 -0.05 4.04 5.09
N VAL A 77 0.54 2.96 4.58
CA VAL A 77 1.25 1.95 5.39
C VAL A 77 2.46 2.57 6.09
N CYS A 78 3.28 3.36 5.38
CA CYS A 78 4.42 4.07 5.95
C CYS A 78 4.00 5.07 7.02
N GLN A 79 2.94 5.86 6.78
CA GLN A 79 2.40 6.80 7.77
C GLN A 79 1.95 6.05 9.04
N ARG A 80 1.16 4.98 8.89
CA ARG A 80 0.72 4.14 10.02
C ARG A 80 1.90 3.59 10.82
N SER A 81 2.96 3.16 10.13
CA SER A 81 4.19 2.65 10.78
C SER A 81 4.94 3.70 11.59
N THR A 82 4.76 4.98 11.27
CA THR A 82 5.40 6.09 11.98
C THR A 82 4.54 6.57 13.16
N GLU A 83 3.21 6.53 13.03
CA GLU A 83 2.27 6.98 14.05
C GLU A 83 2.10 5.97 15.19
N ALA A 84 2.15 4.67 14.88
CA ALA A 84 2.07 3.61 15.87
C ALA A 84 3.44 3.35 16.50
N LYS A 85 3.51 3.34 17.84
CA LYS A 85 4.78 3.17 18.58
C LYS A 85 5.32 1.73 18.58
N ASP A 86 4.44 0.78 18.32
CA ASP A 86 4.66 -0.67 18.43
C ASP A 86 4.80 -1.36 17.07
N LEU A 87 4.79 -0.59 15.96
CA LEU A 87 4.98 -1.13 14.61
C LEU A 87 6.41 -0.92 14.12
N PRO A 88 6.94 -1.86 13.30
CA PRO A 88 8.22 -1.66 12.62
C PRO A 88 8.12 -0.51 11.62
N LYS A 89 9.12 0.37 11.60
CA LYS A 89 9.18 1.52 10.68
C LYS A 89 9.34 1.02 9.26
N ALA A 90 8.40 1.38 8.39
CA ALA A 90 8.44 0.99 6.99
C ALA A 90 8.85 2.15 6.08
N TYR A 91 9.64 1.85 5.06
CA TYR A 91 9.86 2.73 3.91
C TYR A 91 9.40 2.02 2.64
N ALA A 92 8.62 2.72 1.81
CA ALA A 92 8.17 2.20 0.54
C ALA A 92 8.78 2.98 -0.62
N PHE A 93 9.35 2.26 -1.57
CA PHE A 93 9.68 2.82 -2.89
C PHE A 93 8.41 2.97 -3.72
N ASN A 94 8.40 3.91 -4.67
CA ASN A 94 7.31 3.98 -5.64
C ASN A 94 7.40 2.83 -6.66
N THR A 95 6.29 2.57 -7.35
CA THR A 95 6.13 1.52 -8.37
C THR A 95 7.12 1.59 -9.54
N PHE A 96 7.79 2.72 -9.75
CA PHE A 96 8.78 2.89 -10.81
C PHE A 96 10.21 2.54 -10.39
N PHE A 97 10.47 2.33 -9.10
CA PHE A 97 11.83 2.08 -8.60
C PHE A 97 12.44 0.82 -9.21
N TYR A 98 11.73 -0.31 -9.10
CA TYR A 98 12.22 -1.59 -9.61
C TYR A 98 12.46 -1.53 -11.13
N ALA A 99 11.53 -0.95 -11.89
CA ALA A 99 11.68 -0.82 -13.33
C ALA A 99 12.92 0.01 -13.71
N ASN A 100 13.20 1.10 -13.00
CA ASN A 100 14.37 1.93 -13.29
C ASN A 100 15.69 1.23 -12.89
N ILE A 101 15.77 0.65 -11.70
CA ILE A 101 17.02 0.00 -11.26
C ILE A 101 17.35 -1.25 -12.09
N SER A 102 16.34 -2.05 -12.45
CA SER A 102 16.54 -3.27 -13.25
C SER A 102 16.96 -2.98 -14.69
N THR A 103 16.42 -1.93 -15.32
CA THR A 103 16.68 -1.63 -16.74
C THR A 103 17.80 -0.62 -16.97
N LYS A 104 17.97 0.37 -16.08
CA LYS A 104 18.94 1.48 -16.23
C LYS A 104 20.05 1.44 -15.18
N GLY A 105 20.03 0.47 -14.27
CA GLY A 105 21.01 0.32 -13.21
C GLY A 105 20.91 1.36 -12.10
N TYR A 106 21.76 1.21 -11.08
CA TYR A 106 21.76 2.02 -9.85
C TYR A 106 21.88 3.54 -10.11
N ALA A 107 22.62 3.95 -11.13
CA ALA A 107 22.83 5.37 -11.44
C ALA A 107 21.52 6.14 -11.68
N SER A 108 20.47 5.47 -12.15
CA SER A 108 19.14 6.04 -12.41
C SER A 108 18.34 6.33 -11.13
N VAL A 109 18.60 5.58 -10.05
CA VAL A 109 17.86 5.65 -8.79
C VAL A 109 18.69 6.20 -7.62
N LYS A 110 20.00 6.41 -7.77
CA LYS A 110 20.91 6.86 -6.71
C LYS A 110 20.49 8.11 -5.94
N ARG A 111 19.65 8.97 -6.54
CA ARG A 111 19.16 10.22 -5.93
C ARG A 111 17.78 10.08 -5.28
N TRP A 112 17.09 8.97 -5.48
CA TRP A 112 15.71 8.78 -5.03
C TRP A 112 15.62 8.75 -3.50
N THR A 113 16.68 8.29 -2.84
CA THR A 113 16.80 8.26 -1.38
C THR A 113 17.67 9.40 -0.84
N ARG A 114 17.94 10.46 -1.61
CA ARG A 114 18.88 11.53 -1.19
C ARG A 114 18.50 12.22 0.13
N LYS A 115 17.21 12.24 0.48
CA LYS A 115 16.68 12.90 1.67
C LYS A 115 16.20 11.93 2.76
N VAL A 116 16.50 10.64 2.63
CA VAL A 116 16.02 9.61 3.54
C VAL A 116 17.11 8.58 3.80
N ASP A 117 17.32 8.25 5.07
CA ASP A 117 18.17 7.12 5.46
C ASP A 117 17.32 5.84 5.47
N ILE A 118 17.43 5.04 4.42
CA ILE A 118 16.68 3.79 4.30
C ILE A 118 17.16 2.72 5.29
N PHE A 119 18.38 2.82 5.82
CA PHE A 119 18.90 1.87 6.81
C PHE A 119 18.37 2.13 8.23
N ALA A 120 17.72 3.27 8.45
CA ALA A 120 17.04 3.60 9.70
C ALA A 120 15.60 3.05 9.78
N HIS A 121 15.15 2.31 8.76
CA HIS A 121 13.85 1.67 8.70
C HIS A 121 14.00 0.16 8.93
N ASP A 122 13.01 -0.44 9.58
CA ASP A 122 12.99 -1.86 9.90
C ASP A 122 12.55 -2.71 8.70
N VAL A 123 11.78 -2.13 7.77
CA VAL A 123 11.25 -2.82 6.58
C VAL A 123 11.32 -1.91 5.36
N LEU A 124 11.81 -2.46 4.24
CA LEU A 124 11.77 -1.83 2.92
C LEU A 124 10.75 -2.55 2.02
N LEU A 125 9.75 -1.81 1.56
CA LEU A 125 8.73 -2.28 0.63
C LEU A 125 9.08 -1.84 -0.80
N VAL A 126 9.25 -2.80 -1.70
CA VAL A 126 9.52 -2.55 -3.12
C VAL A 126 8.39 -3.17 -3.96
N PRO A 127 7.42 -2.37 -4.43
CA PRO A 127 6.43 -2.84 -5.39
C PRO A 127 7.09 -3.15 -6.73
N VAL A 128 6.74 -4.29 -7.31
CA VAL A 128 7.30 -4.79 -8.58
C VAL A 128 6.16 -5.04 -9.56
N HIS A 129 6.19 -4.31 -10.68
CA HIS A 129 5.25 -4.49 -11.78
C HIS A 129 5.85 -5.40 -12.86
N LEU A 130 5.30 -6.60 -13.03
CA LEU A 130 5.72 -7.58 -14.04
C LEU A 130 4.63 -7.73 -15.10
N SER A 131 4.65 -6.86 -16.11
CA SER A 131 3.67 -6.81 -17.21
C SER A 131 2.23 -6.62 -16.75
N VAL A 132 1.52 -7.70 -16.42
CA VAL A 132 0.13 -7.68 -15.95
C VAL A 132 0.02 -8.14 -14.50
N HIS A 133 1.12 -8.27 -13.75
CA HIS A 133 1.08 -8.80 -12.39
C HIS A 133 1.85 -7.90 -11.43
N TRP A 134 1.28 -7.67 -10.24
CA TRP A 134 1.92 -6.96 -9.14
C TRP A 134 2.47 -7.95 -8.12
N CYS A 135 3.74 -7.80 -7.75
CA CYS A 135 4.33 -8.47 -6.60
C CYS A 135 5.06 -7.47 -5.70
N MET A 136 5.45 -7.92 -4.51
CA MET A 136 6.14 -7.12 -3.51
C MET A 136 7.42 -7.85 -3.10
N ALA A 137 8.55 -7.15 -3.18
CA ALA A 137 9.76 -7.58 -2.49
C ALA A 137 9.83 -6.86 -1.14
N VAL A 138 10.24 -7.59 -0.11
CA VAL A 138 10.36 -7.11 1.27
C VAL A 138 11.79 -7.38 1.72
N SER A 139 12.46 -6.36 2.22
CA SER A 139 13.80 -6.43 2.80
C SER A 139 13.84 -5.85 4.20
#